data_AF-A0A3C0I3P3-F1
#
_entry.id   AF-A0A3C0I3P3-F1
#
_cell.length_a   1.000
_cell.length_b   1.000
_cell.length_c   1.000
_cell.angle_alpha   90.00
_cell.angle_beta   90.00
_cell.angle_gamma   90.00
#
_symmetry.space_group_name_H-M   'P 1'
#
loop_
_entity.id
_entity.type
_entity.pdbx_description
1 polymer ?
#
loop_
_entity_poly.entity_id
_entity_poly.type
_entity_poly.pdbx_seq_one_letter_code
_entity_poly.pdbx_strand_id
1 'polypeptide(L)'
;MPSLSPTYGAPALEFKGNLLTLMVLHLLDHDNEKIAEQLADKISKAPGFFQNAPVIIDLHAVQDEQADDDDKSVDLSELVGLMRRYGLIPVAVRGGNPLQHETALSVNLGILTDTKPLRPKSSTEPEPAEVSAPSMTKIITQPIRSGQQVVALQGDLIVLSTVSHGAEILAHRHIHVYGTLRGRALAGVNGDTDARIFCQHLDAELLSIAGQYQVNEDLPDALRNKSAQIYLAENALKIEPL
;
A
#
# COMPACT_ATOMS: atom_id res chain seq x y z
N MET A 1 -44.58 -17.51 26.98
CA MET A 1 -44.09 -17.87 25.64
C MET A 1 -42.56 -17.84 25.68
N PRO A 2 -41.85 -18.93 25.41
CA PRO A 2 -40.40 -18.91 25.39
C PRO A 2 -39.91 -18.30 24.06
N SER A 3 -38.98 -17.33 24.13
CA SER A 3 -38.36 -16.74 22.95
C SER A 3 -37.33 -17.72 22.37
N LEU A 4 -37.53 -18.12 21.11
CA LEU A 4 -36.56 -18.90 20.34
C LEU A 4 -35.46 -17.96 19.82
N SER A 5 -34.28 -18.05 20.41
CA SER A 5 -33.07 -17.48 19.82
C SER A 5 -32.64 -18.36 18.64
N PRO A 6 -32.38 -17.82 17.43
CA PRO A 6 -31.94 -18.64 16.30
C PRO A 6 -30.54 -19.21 16.59
N THR A 7 -30.44 -20.54 16.60
CA THR A 7 -29.17 -21.26 16.68
C THR A 7 -28.55 -21.29 15.29
N TYR A 8 -27.78 -20.27 14.91
CA TYR A 8 -26.96 -20.37 13.72
C TYR A 8 -25.87 -21.43 13.95
N GLY A 9 -25.78 -22.41 13.04
CA GLY A 9 -24.67 -23.38 13.01
C GLY A 9 -23.33 -22.71 12.71
N ALA A 10 -22.29 -23.51 12.49
CA ALA A 10 -20.95 -23.01 12.15
C ALA A 10 -21.00 -21.98 10.99
N PRO A 11 -20.13 -20.95 11.01
CA PRO A 11 -20.19 -19.87 10.02
C PRO A 11 -19.96 -20.39 8.59
N ALA A 12 -20.82 -19.99 7.65
CA ALA A 12 -20.75 -20.41 6.24
C ALA A 12 -19.80 -19.56 5.38
N LEU A 13 -19.37 -18.40 5.89
CA LEU A 13 -18.60 -17.41 5.14
C LEU A 13 -17.57 -16.74 6.07
N GLU A 14 -16.40 -16.42 5.54
CA GLU A 14 -15.37 -15.64 6.22
C GLU A 14 -14.66 -14.76 5.18
N PHE A 15 -14.45 -13.49 5.50
CA PHE A 15 -13.65 -12.59 4.67
C PHE A 15 -12.23 -12.51 5.22
N LYS A 16 -11.25 -12.94 4.43
CA LYS A 16 -9.83 -12.81 4.74
C LYS A 16 -9.14 -12.02 3.63
N GLY A 17 -8.50 -10.91 4.00
CA GLY A 17 -7.57 -10.23 3.13
C GLY A 17 -6.27 -11.03 3.03
N ASN A 18 -5.79 -11.26 1.82
CA ASN A 18 -4.46 -11.82 1.56
C ASN A 18 -3.74 -10.92 0.54
N LEU A 19 -2.42 -10.86 0.62
CA LEU A 19 -1.62 -10.19 -0.40
C LEU A 19 -1.50 -11.13 -1.60
N LEU A 20 -1.96 -10.66 -2.76
CA LEU A 20 -1.89 -11.38 -4.03
C LEU A 20 -1.06 -10.57 -5.02
N THR A 21 -0.17 -11.24 -5.74
CA THR A 21 0.58 -10.64 -6.84
C THR A 21 -0.21 -10.80 -8.13
N LEU A 22 -0.60 -9.68 -8.74
CA LEU A 22 -1.33 -9.63 -10.00
C LEU A 22 -0.52 -8.88 -11.05
N MET A 23 -0.75 -9.19 -12.33
CA MET A 23 -0.14 -8.46 -13.43
C MET A 23 -0.80 -7.08 -13.56
N VAL A 24 0.01 -6.05 -13.80
CA VAL A 24 -0.46 -4.68 -14.02
C VAL A 24 -0.15 -4.28 -15.46
N LEU A 25 -1.17 -3.88 -16.21
CA LEU A 25 -1.04 -3.25 -17.51
C LEU A 25 -1.04 -1.74 -17.29
N HIS A 26 0.12 -1.10 -17.47
CA HIS A 26 0.23 0.36 -17.46
C HIS A 26 -0.20 0.90 -18.81
N LEU A 27 -1.29 1.66 -18.81
CA LEU A 27 -1.77 2.35 -20.00
C LEU A 27 -1.11 3.73 -20.06
N LEU A 28 -0.34 3.96 -21.12
CA LEU A 28 0.58 5.11 -21.23
C LEU A 28 0.21 6.10 -22.33
N ASP A 29 -0.82 5.79 -23.11
CA ASP A 29 -1.19 6.52 -24.32
C ASP A 29 -2.71 6.50 -24.47
N HIS A 30 -3.26 7.47 -25.21
CA HIS A 30 -4.69 7.61 -25.46
C HIS A 30 -5.12 7.05 -26.82
N ASP A 31 -4.17 6.76 -27.72
CA ASP A 31 -4.43 6.24 -29.06
C ASP A 31 -4.87 4.76 -29.04
N ASN A 32 -6.18 4.52 -29.24
CA ASN A 32 -6.80 3.19 -29.20
C ASN A 32 -6.24 2.24 -30.27
N GLU A 33 -5.92 2.72 -31.48
CA GLU A 33 -5.37 1.88 -32.56
C GLU A 33 -3.96 1.39 -32.19
N LYS A 34 -3.12 2.31 -31.70
CA LYS A 34 -1.77 2.00 -31.23
C LYS A 34 -1.78 1.06 -30.04
N ILE A 35 -2.70 1.25 -29.09
CA ILE A 35 -2.87 0.35 -27.94
C ILE A 35 -3.21 -1.07 -28.43
N ALA A 36 -4.15 -1.18 -29.37
CA ALA A 36 -4.60 -2.47 -29.87
C ALA A 36 -3.49 -3.24 -30.59
N GLU A 37 -2.73 -2.57 -31.47
CA GLU A 37 -1.61 -3.16 -32.19
C GLU A 37 -0.53 -3.66 -31.22
N GLN A 38 -0.12 -2.83 -30.26
CA GLN A 38 0.94 -3.20 -29.30
C GLN A 38 0.51 -4.30 -28.33
N LEU A 39 -0.76 -4.33 -27.92
CA LEU A 39 -1.30 -5.41 -27.09
C LEU A 39 -1.24 -6.73 -27.85
N ALA A 40 -1.70 -6.74 -29.11
CA ALA A 40 -1.68 -7.93 -29.95
C ALA A 40 -0.25 -8.45 -30.18
N ASP A 41 0.70 -7.56 -30.49
CA ASP A 41 2.11 -7.92 -30.67
C ASP A 41 2.70 -8.53 -29.40
N LYS A 42 2.48 -7.91 -28.22
CA LYS A 42 2.96 -8.44 -26.94
C LYS A 42 2.40 -9.83 -26.64
N ILE A 43 1.11 -10.05 -26.87
CA ILE A 43 0.46 -11.34 -26.61
C ILE A 43 0.97 -12.41 -27.57
N SER A 44 1.16 -12.07 -28.84
CA SER A 44 1.66 -13.00 -29.87
C SER A 44 3.05 -13.56 -29.54
N LYS A 45 3.88 -12.77 -28.84
CA LYS A 45 5.23 -13.17 -28.42
C LYS A 45 5.24 -14.19 -27.28
N ALA A 46 4.20 -14.24 -26.45
CA ALA A 46 4.12 -15.19 -25.34
C ALA A 46 2.67 -15.61 -25.00
N PRO A 47 1.93 -16.30 -25.89
CA PRO A 47 0.50 -16.57 -25.70
C PRO A 47 0.19 -17.31 -24.40
N GLY A 48 1.01 -18.29 -24.03
CA GLY A 48 0.83 -19.07 -22.79
C GLY A 48 1.04 -18.28 -21.50
N PHE A 49 1.80 -17.18 -21.54
CA PHE A 49 2.01 -16.31 -20.38
C PHE A 49 0.77 -15.45 -20.08
N PHE A 50 0.03 -15.07 -21.13
CA PHE A 50 -1.13 -14.16 -21.03
C PHE A 50 -2.47 -14.89 -20.90
N GLN A 51 -2.52 -16.18 -21.22
CA GLN A 51 -3.73 -16.98 -21.14
C GLN A 51 -4.27 -17.05 -19.71
N ASN A 52 -5.53 -16.63 -19.53
CA ASN A 52 -6.23 -16.56 -18.25
C ASN A 52 -5.52 -15.71 -17.19
N ALA A 53 -4.60 -14.83 -17.60
CA ALA A 53 -3.85 -14.01 -16.65
C ALA A 53 -4.77 -12.90 -16.08
N PRO A 54 -4.91 -12.80 -14.74
CA PRO A 54 -5.65 -11.71 -14.12
C PRO A 54 -4.85 -10.40 -14.22
N VAL A 55 -5.50 -9.34 -14.72
CA VAL A 55 -4.85 -8.07 -15.04
C VAL A 55 -5.54 -6.89 -14.38
N ILE A 56 -4.75 -6.07 -13.69
CA ILE A 56 -5.14 -4.73 -13.26
C ILE A 56 -4.74 -3.74 -14.37
N ILE A 57 -5.67 -2.89 -14.78
CA ILE A 57 -5.39 -1.80 -15.73
C ILE A 57 -5.06 -0.55 -14.93
N ASP A 58 -3.92 0.05 -15.20
CA ASP A 58 -3.46 1.28 -14.56
C ASP A 58 -3.65 2.46 -15.51
N LEU A 59 -4.52 3.38 -15.10
CA LEU A 59 -4.98 4.52 -15.88
C LEU A 59 -4.28 5.84 -15.50
N HIS A 60 -3.30 5.84 -14.59
CA HIS A 60 -2.69 7.08 -14.09
C HIS A 60 -2.12 8.01 -15.16
N ALA A 61 -1.53 7.45 -16.22
CA ALA A 61 -0.94 8.26 -17.28
C ALA A 61 -1.97 8.79 -18.30
N VAL A 62 -3.23 8.34 -18.20
CA VAL A 62 -4.32 8.71 -19.11
C VAL A 62 -5.53 9.30 -18.39
N GLN A 63 -5.34 9.75 -17.15
CA GLN A 63 -6.41 10.22 -16.26
C GLN A 63 -6.73 11.71 -16.38
N ASP A 64 -6.07 12.43 -17.30
CA ASP A 64 -6.17 13.89 -17.39
C ASP A 64 -7.62 14.36 -17.55
N GLU A 65 -8.08 15.19 -16.61
CA GLU A 65 -9.47 15.65 -16.46
C GLU A 65 -9.89 16.71 -17.49
N GLN A 66 -8.94 17.26 -18.26
CA GLN A 66 -9.15 18.35 -19.23
C GLN A 66 -9.39 17.85 -20.66
N ALA A 67 -9.58 16.54 -20.83
CA ALA A 67 -10.01 15.96 -22.10
C ALA A 67 -11.53 16.16 -22.29
N ASP A 68 -11.96 17.42 -22.43
CA ASP A 68 -13.28 17.77 -22.99
C ASP A 68 -13.33 17.52 -24.52
N ASP A 69 -12.25 16.96 -25.09
CA ASP A 69 -12.16 16.50 -26.47
C ASP A 69 -12.36 14.98 -26.48
N ASP A 70 -13.45 14.51 -27.11
CA ASP A 70 -13.72 13.08 -27.37
C ASP A 70 -12.48 12.37 -27.99
N ASP A 71 -11.65 13.13 -28.70
CA ASP A 71 -10.45 12.68 -29.43
C ASP A 71 -9.25 12.30 -28.53
N LYS A 72 -9.30 12.59 -27.22
CA LYS A 72 -8.23 12.26 -26.26
C LYS A 72 -8.66 11.31 -25.15
N SER A 73 -9.85 10.72 -25.24
CA SER A 73 -10.30 9.73 -24.24
C SER A 73 -9.99 8.30 -24.71
N VAL A 74 -9.45 7.48 -23.81
CA VAL A 74 -9.29 6.04 -24.05
C VAL A 74 -10.67 5.38 -24.02
N ASP A 75 -10.99 4.57 -25.02
CA ASP A 75 -12.17 3.70 -24.94
C ASP A 75 -11.83 2.46 -24.09
N LEU A 76 -12.07 2.59 -22.79
CA LEU A 76 -11.83 1.53 -21.83
C LEU A 76 -12.70 0.29 -22.09
N SER A 77 -13.90 0.47 -22.64
CA SER A 77 -14.81 -0.64 -22.93
C SER A 77 -14.26 -1.49 -24.08
N GLU A 78 -13.79 -0.84 -25.14
CA GLU A 78 -13.15 -1.49 -26.27
C GLU A 78 -11.88 -2.22 -25.85
N LEU A 79 -11.02 -1.57 -25.05
CA LEU A 79 -9.80 -2.17 -24.50
C LEU A 79 -10.10 -3.46 -23.71
N VAL A 80 -11.11 -3.43 -22.83
CA VAL A 80 -11.52 -4.61 -22.04
C VAL A 80 -12.04 -5.73 -22.94
N GLY A 81 -12.82 -5.38 -23.97
CA GLY A 81 -13.27 -6.33 -24.98
C GLY A 81 -12.10 -6.98 -25.72
N LEU A 82 -11.11 -6.18 -26.11
CA LEU A 82 -9.89 -6.64 -26.78
C LEU A 82 -9.07 -7.59 -25.89
N MET A 83 -8.82 -7.21 -24.65
CA MET A 83 -8.10 -8.03 -23.67
C MET A 83 -8.77 -9.41 -23.50
N ARG A 84 -10.09 -9.44 -23.33
CA ARG A 84 -10.85 -10.69 -23.18
C ARG A 84 -10.78 -11.57 -24.44
N ARG A 85 -10.82 -10.98 -25.64
CA ARG A 85 -10.64 -11.72 -26.91
C ARG A 85 -9.28 -12.41 -26.99
N TYR A 86 -8.24 -11.79 -26.44
CA TYR A 86 -6.90 -12.37 -26.37
C TYR A 86 -6.67 -13.29 -25.14
N GLY A 87 -7.71 -13.59 -24.37
CA GLY A 87 -7.64 -14.54 -23.25
C GLY A 87 -7.13 -13.95 -21.94
N LEU A 88 -6.94 -12.64 -21.84
CA LEU A 88 -6.66 -11.97 -20.57
C LEU A 88 -7.93 -11.87 -19.73
N ILE A 89 -7.77 -11.76 -18.41
CA ILE A 89 -8.86 -11.56 -17.46
C ILE A 89 -8.67 -10.19 -16.79
N PRO A 90 -9.19 -9.10 -17.38
CA PRO A 90 -9.25 -7.81 -16.69
C PRO A 90 -10.09 -7.95 -15.41
N VAL A 91 -9.52 -7.61 -14.25
CA VAL A 91 -10.18 -7.74 -12.94
C VAL A 91 -10.54 -6.40 -12.31
N ALA A 92 -9.70 -5.38 -12.51
CA ALA A 92 -9.88 -4.08 -11.90
C ALA A 92 -9.11 -2.98 -12.63
N VAL A 93 -9.48 -1.72 -12.37
CA VAL A 93 -8.71 -0.53 -12.73
C VAL A 93 -8.09 0.13 -11.49
N ARG A 94 -7.01 0.88 -11.65
CA ARG A 94 -6.49 1.84 -10.65
C ARG A 94 -6.16 3.18 -11.30
N GLY A 95 -6.08 4.25 -10.51
CA GLY A 95 -6.04 5.62 -11.03
C GLY A 95 -7.30 5.95 -11.84
N GLY A 96 -7.19 6.88 -12.79
CA GLY A 96 -8.27 7.22 -13.73
C GLY A 96 -9.26 8.25 -13.18
N ASN A 97 -9.99 8.89 -14.10
CA ASN A 97 -10.96 9.94 -13.79
C ASN A 97 -12.38 9.36 -13.53
N PRO A 98 -13.35 10.17 -13.04
CA PRO A 98 -14.69 9.69 -12.73
C PRO A 98 -15.42 8.99 -13.88
N LEU A 99 -15.27 9.48 -15.12
CA LEU A 99 -15.90 8.88 -16.30
C LEU A 99 -15.30 7.49 -16.62
N GLN A 100 -13.98 7.36 -16.47
CA GLN A 100 -13.29 6.07 -16.61
C GLN A 100 -13.72 5.08 -15.52
N HIS A 101 -13.99 5.55 -14.30
CA HIS A 101 -14.51 4.71 -13.20
C HIS A 101 -15.92 4.20 -13.49
N GLU A 102 -16.82 5.07 -13.97
CA GLU A 102 -18.16 4.67 -14.41
C GLU A 102 -18.10 3.61 -15.51
N THR A 103 -17.22 3.84 -16.50
CA THR A 103 -16.99 2.89 -17.58
C THR A 103 -16.47 1.56 -17.05
N ALA A 104 -15.47 1.57 -16.15
CA ALA A 104 -14.90 0.37 -15.54
C ALA A 104 -15.97 -0.49 -14.84
N LEU A 105 -16.86 0.13 -14.07
CA LEU A 105 -17.96 -0.57 -13.40
C LEU A 105 -18.95 -1.17 -14.42
N SER A 106 -19.27 -0.44 -15.49
CA SER A 106 -20.18 -0.91 -16.55
C SER A 106 -19.68 -2.17 -17.26
N VAL A 107 -18.36 -2.36 -17.32
CA VAL A 107 -17.71 -3.54 -17.92
C VAL A 107 -17.27 -4.61 -16.91
N ASN A 108 -17.76 -4.51 -15.66
CA ASN A 108 -17.53 -5.44 -14.55
C ASN A 108 -16.08 -5.48 -14.04
N LEU A 109 -15.42 -4.32 -13.94
CA LEU A 109 -14.14 -4.18 -13.27
C LEU A 109 -14.31 -3.60 -11.87
N GLY A 110 -13.52 -4.10 -10.93
CA GLY A 110 -13.35 -3.42 -9.64
C GLY A 110 -12.63 -2.09 -9.82
N ILE A 111 -12.86 -1.15 -8.91
CA ILE A 111 -12.04 0.05 -8.79
C ILE A 111 -11.10 -0.17 -7.61
N LEU A 112 -9.82 -0.34 -7.91
CA LEU A 112 -8.77 -0.27 -6.92
C LEU A 112 -8.49 1.21 -6.70
N THR A 113 -8.97 1.70 -5.58
CA THR A 113 -8.45 2.96 -5.06
C THR A 113 -6.96 2.74 -4.80
N ASP A 114 -6.14 3.73 -5.17
CA ASP A 114 -4.71 3.78 -4.80
C ASP A 114 -4.62 3.88 -3.30
N THR A 115 -4.77 2.73 -2.70
CA THR A 115 -4.95 2.58 -1.29
C THR A 115 -3.61 2.18 -0.77
N LYS A 116 -3.00 3.15 -0.11
CA LYS A 116 -2.41 2.82 1.16
C LYS A 116 -3.41 1.92 1.93
N PRO A 117 -3.01 0.74 2.40
CA PRO A 117 -3.92 -0.37 2.71
C PRO A 117 -5.16 0.08 3.50
N LEU A 118 -6.35 -0.01 2.89
CA LEU A 118 -7.61 0.32 3.54
C LEU A 118 -7.95 -0.73 4.60
N ARG A 119 -8.21 -0.26 5.82
CA ARG A 119 -9.11 -0.93 6.76
C ARG A 119 -10.56 -0.49 6.50
N PRO A 120 -11.57 -1.31 6.87
CA PRO A 120 -12.97 -1.11 6.46
C PRO A 120 -13.57 0.16 7.07
N LYS A 121 -14.24 0.95 6.23
CA LYS A 121 -15.03 2.13 6.60
C LYS A 121 -16.47 1.74 6.92
N SER A 122 -17.05 2.36 7.95
CA SER A 122 -18.48 2.67 8.00
C SER A 122 -18.62 4.18 7.83
N SER A 123 -19.47 4.57 6.87
CA SER A 123 -19.93 5.90 6.43
C SER A 123 -20.17 6.90 7.57
N THR A 124 -19.91 8.20 7.43
CA THR A 124 -20.49 9.15 6.44
C THR A 124 -19.59 10.38 6.25
N GLU A 125 -19.64 11.00 5.07
CA GLU A 125 -19.05 12.32 4.73
C GLU A 125 -20.19 13.27 4.27
N PRO A 126 -20.06 14.61 4.46
CA PRO A 126 -19.53 15.46 3.39
C PRO A 126 -18.55 16.59 3.84
N GLU A 127 -17.40 16.67 3.15
CA GLU A 127 -16.69 17.82 2.55
C GLU A 127 -16.28 19.08 3.38
N PRO A 128 -15.43 19.98 2.85
CA PRO A 128 -13.98 20.00 3.02
C PRO A 128 -13.52 21.10 3.99
N ALA A 129 -12.56 20.77 4.84
CA ALA A 129 -11.73 21.77 5.49
C ALA A 129 -10.33 21.20 5.63
N GLU A 130 -9.35 21.94 5.10
CA GLU A 130 -7.95 21.85 5.52
C GLU A 130 -7.88 22.13 7.02
N VAL A 131 -8.06 21.08 7.80
CA VAL A 131 -7.70 21.06 9.20
C VAL A 131 -6.75 19.91 9.31
N SER A 132 -5.49 20.20 9.65
CA SER A 132 -4.52 19.21 10.10
C SER A 132 -5.25 18.35 11.14
N ALA A 133 -5.71 17.17 10.73
CA ALA A 133 -6.29 16.21 11.66
C ALA A 133 -5.20 15.94 12.69
N PRO A 134 -5.50 16.00 14.00
CA PRO A 134 -4.50 15.76 15.02
C PRO A 134 -3.87 14.40 14.72
N SER A 135 -2.57 14.39 14.44
CA SER A 135 -1.83 13.14 14.24
C SER A 135 -2.02 12.29 15.50
N MET A 136 -2.81 11.23 15.41
CA MET A 136 -3.06 10.34 16.53
C MET A 136 -1.84 9.45 16.71
N THR A 137 -1.08 9.75 17.76
CA THR A 137 0.00 8.89 18.24
C THR A 137 -0.57 7.56 18.72
N LYS A 138 -0.12 6.46 18.13
CA LYS A 138 -0.49 5.12 18.56
C LYS A 138 0.49 4.63 19.61
N ILE A 139 -0.01 4.25 20.78
CA ILE A 139 0.82 3.75 21.89
C ILE A 139 0.62 2.24 22.06
N ILE A 140 1.71 1.49 22.08
CA ILE A 140 1.76 0.06 22.33
C ILE A 140 2.53 -0.19 23.63
N THR A 141 1.87 -0.78 24.61
CA THR A 141 2.47 -1.11 25.92
C THR A 141 2.95 -2.55 26.02
N GLN A 142 2.57 -3.41 25.07
CA GLN A 142 2.90 -4.83 25.08
C GLN A 142 4.09 -5.15 24.15
N PRO A 143 4.87 -6.20 24.44
CA PRO A 143 5.94 -6.63 23.55
C PRO A 143 5.41 -7.05 22.18
N ILE A 144 6.07 -6.60 21.11
CA ILE A 144 5.74 -6.98 19.74
C ILE A 144 6.62 -8.17 19.37
N ARG A 145 5.98 -9.32 19.14
CA ARG A 145 6.62 -10.63 18.98
C ARG A 145 6.91 -10.95 17.51
N SER A 146 7.75 -11.96 17.28
CA SER A 146 8.08 -12.42 15.94
C SER A 146 6.84 -12.75 15.11
N GLY A 147 6.85 -12.34 13.84
CA GLY A 147 5.73 -12.49 12.91
C GLY A 147 4.60 -11.48 13.12
N GLN A 148 4.64 -10.63 14.15
CA GLN A 148 3.63 -9.59 14.35
C GLN A 148 4.03 -8.31 13.61
N GLN A 149 3.02 -7.66 13.03
CA GLN A 149 3.15 -6.35 12.39
C GLN A 149 2.27 -5.34 13.11
N VAL A 150 2.85 -4.19 13.49
CA VAL A 150 2.12 -3.06 14.07
C VAL A 150 2.24 -1.86 13.16
N VAL A 151 1.10 -1.30 12.76
CA VAL A 151 1.03 -0.13 11.89
C VAL A 151 0.37 1.05 12.61
N ALA A 152 0.98 2.22 12.53
CA ALA A 152 0.40 3.52 12.91
C ALA A 152 0.07 4.33 11.64
N LEU A 153 -1.21 4.33 11.26
CA LEU A 153 -1.71 4.89 10.00
C LEU A 153 -2.03 6.39 10.06
N GLN A 154 -1.91 7.04 11.21
CA GLN A 154 -2.32 8.43 11.40
C GLN A 154 -1.36 9.23 12.29
N GLY A 155 -0.04 8.95 12.22
CA GLY A 155 0.95 9.73 12.96
C GLY A 155 2.10 8.87 13.47
N ASP A 156 2.53 9.20 14.69
CA ASP A 156 3.67 8.56 15.34
C ASP A 156 3.28 7.22 15.98
N LEU A 157 4.26 6.33 16.10
CA LEU A 157 4.14 5.08 16.85
C LEU A 157 5.05 5.13 18.08
N ILE A 158 4.46 4.96 19.26
CA ILE A 158 5.21 4.80 20.50
C ILE A 158 5.07 3.36 20.99
N VAL A 159 6.19 2.70 21.24
CA VAL A 159 6.28 1.36 21.83
C VAL A 159 6.97 1.48 23.18
N LEU A 160 6.24 1.22 24.26
CA LEU A 160 6.73 1.21 25.65
C LEU A 160 7.27 -0.16 26.05
N SER A 161 7.75 -0.93 25.07
CA SER A 161 8.18 -2.31 25.26
C SER A 161 9.19 -2.74 24.19
N THR A 162 9.53 -4.03 24.18
CA THR A 162 10.47 -4.62 23.23
C THR A 162 9.81 -4.94 21.89
N VAL A 163 10.56 -4.71 20.81
CA VAL A 163 10.26 -5.19 19.46
C VAL A 163 11.20 -6.35 19.19
N SER A 164 10.66 -7.56 19.03
CA SER A 164 11.44 -8.79 18.90
C SER A 164 11.92 -9.02 17.45
N HIS A 165 12.88 -9.93 17.27
CA HIS A 165 13.29 -10.40 15.94
C HIS A 165 12.09 -10.89 15.11
N GLY A 166 12.08 -10.57 13.82
CA GLY A 166 10.98 -10.86 12.90
C GLY A 166 9.65 -10.14 13.22
N ALA A 167 9.61 -9.25 14.22
CA ALA A 167 8.51 -8.31 14.39
C ALA A 167 8.72 -7.11 13.45
N GLU A 168 7.63 -6.48 13.02
CA GLU A 168 7.69 -5.31 12.16
C GLU A 168 6.82 -4.18 12.69
N ILE A 169 7.38 -2.97 12.74
CA ILE A 169 6.67 -1.77 13.16
C ILE A 169 6.75 -0.70 12.07
N LEU A 170 5.60 -0.09 11.76
CA LEU A 170 5.45 0.89 10.70
C LEU A 170 4.75 2.14 11.23
N ALA A 171 5.24 3.32 10.88
CA ALA A 171 4.59 4.58 11.20
C ALA A 171 4.63 5.55 10.00
N HIS A 172 3.57 6.35 9.85
CA HIS A 172 3.53 7.40 8.83
C HIS A 172 4.50 8.53 9.12
N ARG A 173 4.76 8.81 10.40
CA ARG A 173 5.70 9.84 10.87
C ARG A 173 6.79 9.20 11.73
N HIS A 174 6.91 9.57 13.00
CA HIS A 174 8.00 9.14 13.86
C HIS A 174 7.72 7.78 14.54
N ILE A 175 8.79 7.07 14.91
CA ILE A 175 8.73 5.86 15.74
C ILE A 175 9.54 6.11 17.01
N HIS A 176 8.98 5.80 18.17
CA HIS A 176 9.65 5.83 19.45
C HIS A 176 9.58 4.45 20.10
N VAL A 177 10.73 3.84 20.39
CA VAL A 177 10.82 2.56 21.09
C VAL A 177 11.52 2.76 22.43
N TYR A 178 10.74 2.83 23.50
CA TYR A 178 11.23 2.89 24.87
C TYR A 178 11.51 1.46 25.38
N GLY A 179 12.40 0.77 24.68
CA GLY A 179 12.82 -0.61 24.91
C GLY A 179 13.86 -1.04 23.89
N THR A 180 14.08 -2.36 23.76
CA THR A 180 14.97 -2.90 22.72
C THR A 180 14.25 -3.02 21.38
N LEU A 181 14.83 -2.41 20.35
CA LEU A 181 14.38 -2.55 18.96
C LEU A 181 15.25 -3.61 18.27
N ARG A 182 14.75 -4.86 18.21
CA ARG A 182 15.41 -5.98 17.50
C ARG A 182 14.81 -6.28 16.12
N GLY A 183 13.51 -6.05 15.98
CA GLY A 183 12.80 -6.27 14.72
C GLY A 183 13.07 -5.19 13.68
N ARG A 184 12.15 -5.06 12.73
CA ARG A 184 12.20 -4.08 11.64
C ARG A 184 11.39 -2.84 11.99
N ALA A 185 11.97 -1.65 11.80
CA ALA A 185 11.28 -0.37 11.99
C ALA A 185 11.28 0.46 10.71
N LEU A 186 10.08 0.82 10.24
CA LEU A 186 9.86 1.60 9.02
C LEU A 186 9.08 2.86 9.37
N ALA A 187 9.76 3.99 9.44
CA ALA A 187 9.18 5.31 9.66
C ALA A 187 9.00 6.04 8.33
N GLY A 188 8.14 7.06 8.30
CA GLY A 188 7.91 7.83 7.09
C GLY A 188 7.41 7.02 5.91
N VAL A 189 6.62 5.95 6.14
CA VAL A 189 6.20 4.99 5.08
C VAL A 189 5.29 5.59 3.99
N ASN A 190 5.06 6.91 4.02
CA ASN A 190 4.38 7.70 2.99
C ASN A 190 5.34 8.61 2.20
N GLY A 191 6.65 8.44 2.36
CA GLY A 191 7.65 9.35 1.81
C GLY A 191 7.91 10.59 2.69
N ASP A 192 7.55 10.54 3.98
CA ASP A 192 7.92 11.61 4.93
C ASP A 192 9.41 11.48 5.26
N THR A 193 10.22 12.34 4.64
CA THR A 193 11.68 12.38 4.82
C THR A 193 12.11 12.99 6.15
N ASP A 194 11.22 13.73 6.83
CA ASP A 194 11.48 14.35 8.14
C ASP A 194 11.17 13.40 9.30
N ALA A 195 10.61 12.22 9.00
CA ALA A 195 10.37 11.16 9.96
C ALA A 195 11.68 10.71 10.65
N ARG A 196 11.53 10.22 11.88
CA ARG A 196 12.65 9.81 12.73
C ARG A 196 12.30 8.54 13.48
N ILE A 197 13.31 7.73 13.77
CA ILE A 197 13.19 6.57 14.66
C ILE A 197 14.05 6.84 15.88
N PHE A 198 13.49 6.62 17.07
CA PHE A 198 14.17 6.73 18.34
C PHE A 198 14.08 5.39 19.07
N CYS A 199 15.17 4.93 19.67
CA CYS A 199 15.15 3.74 20.51
C CYS A 199 16.10 3.86 21.70
N GLN A 200 15.77 3.19 22.82
CA GLN A 200 16.66 3.08 23.98
C GLN A 200 17.78 2.04 23.80
N HIS A 201 17.51 0.96 23.07
CA HIS A 201 18.52 -0.03 22.72
C HIS A 201 18.37 -0.42 21.25
N LEU A 202 19.33 0.02 20.42
CA LEU A 202 19.39 -0.27 19.00
C LEU A 202 20.00 -1.66 18.75
N ASP A 203 19.21 -2.58 18.21
CA ASP A 203 19.67 -3.90 17.77
C ASP A 203 18.86 -4.39 16.56
N ALA A 204 18.43 -3.45 15.72
CA ALA A 204 17.39 -3.66 14.72
C ALA A 204 17.86 -4.56 13.57
N GLU A 205 16.98 -5.42 13.07
CA GLU A 205 17.19 -6.17 11.82
C GLU A 205 17.25 -5.22 10.61
N LEU A 206 16.36 -4.22 10.59
CA LEU A 206 16.23 -3.25 9.52
C LEU A 206 15.66 -1.93 10.05
N LEU A 207 16.24 -0.83 9.59
CA LEU A 207 15.72 0.53 9.79
C LEU A 207 15.39 1.14 8.42
N SER A 208 14.27 1.83 8.30
CA SER A 208 13.93 2.58 7.09
C SER A 208 13.21 3.89 7.39
N ILE A 209 13.55 4.92 6.62
CA ILE A 209 12.89 6.23 6.61
C ILE A 209 12.64 6.60 5.15
N ALA A 210 11.38 6.86 4.80
CA ALA A 210 10.97 7.28 3.45
C ALA A 210 11.52 6.40 2.30
N GLY A 211 11.64 5.09 2.54
CA GLY A 211 12.13 4.13 1.54
C GLY A 211 13.66 3.96 1.49
N GLN A 212 14.43 4.84 2.13
CA GLN A 212 15.86 4.57 2.38
C GLN A 212 15.97 3.59 3.54
N TYR A 213 16.80 2.56 3.43
CA TYR A 213 16.91 1.52 4.44
C TYR A 213 18.35 1.14 4.73
N GLN A 214 18.57 0.61 5.93
CA GLN A 214 19.83 0.08 6.41
C GLN A 214 19.57 -1.20 7.19
N VAL A 215 20.31 -2.26 6.89
CA VAL A 215 20.20 -3.56 7.55
C VAL A 215 21.18 -3.66 8.72
N ASN A 216 20.96 -4.62 9.62
CA ASN A 216 21.76 -4.81 10.84
C ASN A 216 23.29 -4.85 10.61
N GLU A 217 23.72 -5.44 9.48
CA GLU A 217 25.13 -5.61 9.10
C GLU A 217 25.83 -4.26 8.87
N ASP A 218 25.07 -3.26 8.42
CA ASP A 218 25.57 -1.92 8.13
C ASP A 218 25.49 -0.99 9.35
N LEU A 219 24.86 -1.42 10.45
CA LEU A 219 24.69 -0.57 11.64
C LEU A 219 26.02 -0.38 12.38
N PRO A 220 26.33 0.85 12.85
CA PRO A 220 27.56 1.10 13.60
C PRO A 220 27.62 0.28 14.90
N ASP A 221 28.63 -0.58 15.04
CA ASP A 221 28.83 -1.42 16.23
C ASP A 221 28.89 -0.60 17.52
N ALA A 222 29.43 0.62 17.45
CA ALA A 222 29.53 1.53 18.58
C ALA A 222 28.18 1.96 19.17
N LEU A 223 27.08 1.83 18.40
CA LEU A 223 25.72 2.21 18.79
C LEU A 223 24.83 1.01 19.11
N ARG A 224 25.33 -0.23 18.94
CA ARG A 224 24.57 -1.44 19.31
C ARG A 224 24.22 -1.43 20.80
N ASN A 225 22.97 -1.81 21.09
CA ASN A 225 22.36 -1.82 22.41
C ASN A 225 22.41 -0.47 23.17
N LYS A 226 22.69 0.64 22.47
CA LYS A 226 22.65 2.00 23.04
C LYS A 226 21.42 2.76 22.57
N SER A 227 21.13 3.87 23.26
CA SER A 227 20.11 4.81 22.83
C SER A 227 20.56 5.52 21.56
N ALA A 228 19.68 5.59 20.57
CA ALA A 228 20.00 6.20 19.28
C ALA A 228 18.79 6.92 18.69
N GLN A 229 19.08 7.95 17.90
CA GLN A 229 18.16 8.53 16.92
C GLN A 229 18.62 8.18 15.51
N ILE A 230 17.64 7.95 14.63
CA ILE A 230 17.83 7.69 13.22
C ILE A 230 16.99 8.69 12.44
N TYR A 231 17.61 9.34 11.47
CA TYR A 231 16.99 10.36 10.63
C TYR A 231 17.62 10.35 9.23
N LEU A 232 16.96 10.97 8.27
CA LEU A 232 17.47 11.11 6.92
C LEU A 232 18.29 12.41 6.79
N ALA A 233 19.50 12.33 6.24
CA ALA A 233 20.29 13.50 5.85
C ALA A 233 21.01 13.20 4.54
N GLU A 234 20.99 14.15 3.60
CA GLU A 234 21.61 13.99 2.28
C GLU A 234 21.18 12.70 1.57
N ASN A 235 19.91 12.32 1.74
CA ASN A 235 19.31 11.10 1.18
C ASN A 235 19.92 9.78 1.69
N ALA A 236 20.62 9.79 2.83
CA ALA A 236 21.13 8.62 3.52
C ALA A 236 20.68 8.59 4.99
N LEU A 237 20.57 7.39 5.57
CA LEU A 237 20.27 7.25 6.99
C LEU A 237 21.49 7.67 7.82
N LYS A 238 21.25 8.55 8.79
CA LYS A 238 22.20 8.91 9.84
C LYS A 238 21.73 8.32 11.15
N ILE A 239 22.67 7.74 11.90
CA ILE A 239 22.43 7.10 13.18
C ILE A 239 23.36 7.76 14.20
N GLU A 240 22.77 8.37 15.20
CA GLU A 240 23.49 9.12 16.24
C GLU A 240 23.04 8.69 17.63
N PRO A 241 23.92 8.78 18.65
CA PRO A 241 23.50 8.59 20.02
C PRO A 241 22.44 9.64 20.41
N LEU A 242 21.49 9.22 21.25
CA LEU A 242 20.46 10.10 21.82
C LEU A 242 20.98 10.86 23.04
#